data_AF-A0A936VJ26-F1
#
_entry.id   AF-A0A936VJ26-F1
#
_cell.length_a   1.000
_cell.length_b   1.000
_cell.length_c   1.000
_cell.angle_alpha   90.00
_cell.angle_beta   90.00
_cell.angle_gamma   90.00
#
_symmetry.space_group_name_H-M   'P 1'
#
loop_
_entity.id
_entity.type
_entity.pdbx_description
1 polymer ?
#
loop_
_entity_poly.entity_id
_entity_poly.type
_entity_poly.pdbx_seq_one_letter_code
_entity_poly.pdbx_strand_id
1 'polypeptide(L)'
;MQILRYQRGYYHCKQSLLIYVIGAVVNPRPVFSREKMNLNRLIATAGGLSKDADASRVMIFRRDGLEVRSIEADLTKIKNGKSEDAVLLPFDIIEVASKGGQ
;
A
#
# COMPACT_ATOMS: atom_id res chain seq x y z
N MET A 1 -38.39 13.30 30.80
CA MET A 1 -37.45 14.16 30.04
C MET A 1 -36.11 13.43 29.98
N GLN A 2 -35.85 12.75 28.87
CA GLN A 2 -34.74 11.81 28.73
C GLN A 2 -33.58 12.52 28.03
N ILE A 3 -32.50 12.76 28.76
CA ILE A 3 -31.30 13.40 28.23
C ILE A 3 -30.62 12.35 27.34
N LEU A 4 -30.55 12.65 26.04
CA LEU A 4 -29.98 11.76 25.03
C LEU A 4 -28.52 11.46 25.35
N ARG A 5 -28.24 10.20 25.68
CA ARG A 5 -26.86 9.67 25.70
C ARG A 5 -26.37 9.66 24.25
N TYR A 6 -25.49 10.60 23.93
CA TYR A 6 -24.68 10.59 22.72
C TYR A 6 -23.74 9.39 22.77
N GLN A 7 -24.21 8.25 22.27
CA GLN A 7 -23.39 7.04 22.14
C GLN A 7 -22.39 7.28 21.00
N ARG A 8 -21.15 7.54 21.41
CA ARG A 8 -19.91 7.43 20.63
C ARG A 8 -19.99 6.30 19.60
N GLY A 9 -20.23 6.64 18.34
CA GLY A 9 -19.99 5.77 17.20
C GLY A 9 -18.50 5.76 16.85
N TYR A 10 -17.64 5.27 17.74
CA TYR A 10 -16.27 4.94 17.34
C TYR A 10 -16.31 3.72 16.43
N TYR A 11 -15.71 3.89 15.26
CA TYR A 11 -15.43 2.90 14.24
C TYR A 11 -15.11 1.50 14.80
N HIS A 12 -16.13 0.68 15.01
CA HIS A 12 -15.97 -0.77 15.10
C HIS A 12 -15.81 -1.35 13.68
N CYS A 13 -14.84 -0.85 12.93
CA CYS A 13 -14.30 -1.56 11.78
C CYS A 13 -13.08 -2.31 12.31
N LYS A 14 -13.20 -3.63 12.50
CA LYS A 14 -12.09 -4.50 12.93
C LYS A 14 -10.80 -4.08 12.21
N GLN A 15 -9.79 -3.64 12.97
CA GLN A 15 -8.44 -3.20 12.53
C GLN A 15 -8.13 -3.55 11.05
N SER A 16 -8.51 -2.67 10.12
CA SER A 16 -8.15 -2.83 8.72
C SER A 16 -6.84 -2.08 8.44
N LEU A 17 -5.88 -2.77 7.84
CA LEU A 17 -4.67 -2.17 7.27
C LEU A 17 -5.08 -1.28 6.11
N LEU A 18 -4.91 0.04 6.27
CA LEU A 18 -5.05 1.01 5.19
C LEU A 18 -3.68 1.23 4.54
N ILE A 19 -3.55 0.92 3.26
CA ILE A 19 -2.32 1.09 2.49
C ILE A 19 -2.64 1.94 1.26
N TYR A 20 -1.75 2.84 0.87
CA TYR A 20 -1.92 3.66 -0.32
C TYR A 20 -1.07 3.11 -1.46
N VAL A 21 -1.65 2.98 -2.65
CA VAL A 21 -0.91 2.67 -3.88
C VAL A 21 -1.10 3.81 -4.88
N ILE A 22 0.01 4.36 -5.35
CA ILE A 22 0.08 5.51 -6.25
C ILE A 22 1.11 5.28 -7.37
N GLY A 23 1.18 6.23 -8.30
CA GLY A 23 2.09 6.16 -9.43
C GLY A 23 1.57 5.24 -10.53
N ALA A 24 2.49 4.53 -11.18
CA ALA A 24 2.26 3.80 -12.42
C ALA A 24 1.52 2.45 -12.22
N VAL A 25 0.35 2.48 -11.60
CA VAL A 25 -0.59 1.34 -11.49
C VAL A 25 -1.88 1.60 -12.27
N VAL A 26 -2.66 0.57 -12.55
CA VAL A 26 -3.92 0.74 -13.31
C VAL A 26 -4.93 1.60 -12.54
N ASN A 27 -5.09 1.37 -11.24
CA ASN A 27 -6.00 2.14 -10.38
C ASN A 27 -5.29 2.61 -9.10
N PRO A 28 -4.71 3.83 -9.10
CA PRO A 28 -4.18 4.46 -7.89
C PRO A 28 -5.30 4.71 -6.87
N ARG A 29 -5.20 4.12 -5.67
CA ARG A 29 -6.24 4.23 -4.64
C ARG A 29 -5.77 3.79 -3.24
N PRO A 30 -6.47 4.16 -2.17
CA PRO A 30 -6.35 3.47 -0.89
C PRO A 30 -6.89 2.04 -0.97
N VAL A 31 -6.23 1.12 -0.28
CA VAL A 31 -6.61 -0.29 -0.15
C VAL A 31 -6.77 -0.62 1.33
N PHE A 32 -7.93 -1.16 1.69
CA PHE A 32 -8.24 -1.63 3.03
C PHE A 32 -8.18 -3.15 3.07
N SER A 33 -7.31 -3.71 3.91
CA SER A 33 -7.19 -5.16 4.10
C SER A 33 -7.41 -5.52 5.57
N ARG A 34 -8.14 -6.61 5.83
CA ARG A 34 -8.26 -7.18 7.19
C ARG A 34 -7.17 -8.20 7.50
N GLU A 35 -6.45 -8.63 6.48
CA GLU A 35 -5.37 -9.60 6.55
C GLU A 35 -4.03 -8.92 6.24
N LYS A 36 -2.93 -9.59 6.60
CA LYS A 36 -1.59 -9.18 6.16
C LYS A 36 -1.59 -9.02 4.64
N MET A 37 -1.06 -7.88 4.19
CA MET A 37 -0.97 -7.53 2.79
C MET A 37 0.50 -7.49 2.39
N ASN A 38 0.81 -8.04 1.23
CA ASN A 38 2.13 -8.08 0.64
C ASN A 38 2.13 -7.34 -0.69
N LEU A 39 3.31 -6.90 -1.13
CA LEU A 39 3.46 -5.95 -2.23
C LEU A 39 2.83 -6.48 -3.52
N ASN A 40 3.09 -7.73 -3.90
CA ASN A 40 2.49 -8.31 -5.10
C ASN A 40 0.95 -8.31 -5.04
N ARG A 41 0.36 -8.64 -3.89
CA ARG A 41 -1.10 -8.68 -3.70
C ARG A 41 -1.71 -7.28 -3.77
N LEU A 42 -1.03 -6.27 -3.25
CA LEU A 42 -1.44 -4.88 -3.37
C LEU A 42 -1.51 -4.45 -4.83
N ILE A 43 -0.46 -4.69 -5.60
CA ILE A 43 -0.41 -4.34 -7.03
C ILE A 43 -1.51 -5.05 -7.81
N ALA A 44 -1.75 -6.33 -7.54
CA ALA A 44 -2.87 -7.07 -8.14
C ALA A 44 -4.24 -6.43 -7.79
N THR A 45 -4.42 -5.99 -6.55
CA THR A 45 -5.65 -5.31 -6.08
C THR A 45 -5.86 -3.94 -6.72
N ALA A 46 -4.78 -3.30 -7.17
CA ALA A 46 -4.81 -2.07 -7.97
C ALA A 46 -5.17 -2.31 -9.45
N GLY A 47 -5.41 -3.56 -9.87
CA GLY A 47 -5.60 -3.95 -11.27
C GLY A 47 -4.30 -4.24 -12.02
N GLY A 48 -3.19 -4.33 -11.30
CA GLY A 48 -1.86 -4.56 -11.87
C GLY A 48 -1.08 -3.27 -12.13
N LEU A 49 0.08 -3.46 -12.76
CA LEU A 49 0.94 -2.37 -13.22
C LEU A 49 0.35 -1.72 -14.47
N SER A 50 0.52 -0.40 -14.61
CA SER A 50 0.23 0.30 -15.85
C SER A 50 1.22 -0.08 -16.97
N LYS A 51 0.94 0.33 -18.22
CA LYS A 51 1.80 -0.01 -19.38
C LYS A 51 3.17 0.65 -19.31
N ASP A 52 3.23 1.83 -18.72
CA ASP A 52 4.40 2.67 -18.52
C ASP A 52 5.12 2.41 -17.19
N ALA A 53 4.64 1.47 -16.38
CA ALA A 53 5.25 1.13 -15.10
C ALA A 53 6.68 0.57 -15.24
N ASP A 54 7.56 1.02 -14.34
CA ASP A 54 8.84 0.39 -14.07
C ASP A 54 8.72 -0.54 -12.85
N ALA A 55 8.52 -1.83 -13.13
CA ALA A 55 8.35 -2.85 -12.11
C ALA A 55 9.61 -3.07 -11.23
N SER A 56 10.77 -2.59 -11.67
CA SER A 56 12.03 -2.72 -10.91
C SER A 56 12.23 -1.60 -9.90
N ARG A 57 11.48 -0.51 -10.02
CA ARG A 57 11.56 0.68 -9.16
C ARG A 57 10.23 0.91 -8.44
N VAL A 58 10.08 0.25 -7.29
CA VAL A 58 8.95 0.48 -6.38
C VAL A 58 9.47 1.01 -5.06
N MET A 59 8.90 2.11 -4.60
CA MET A 59 9.23 2.72 -3.32
C MET A 59 8.13 2.46 -2.30
N ILE A 60 8.52 2.00 -1.13
CA ILE A 60 7.67 1.87 0.05
C ILE A 60 8.08 2.98 1.02
N PHE A 61 7.23 3.98 1.19
CA PHE A 61 7.40 4.99 2.23
C PHE A 61 6.68 4.53 3.49
N ARG A 62 7.47 4.33 4.54
CA ARG A 62 6.98 3.83 5.83
C ARG A 62 7.29 4.85 6.92
N ARG A 63 6.26 5.23 7.66
CA ARG A 63 6.42 6.06 8.85
C ARG A 63 6.86 5.21 10.03
N ASP A 64 7.90 5.64 10.72
CA ASP A 64 8.40 5.06 11.96
C ASP A 64 8.48 6.16 13.02
N GLY A 65 7.41 6.31 13.81
CA GLY A 65 7.24 7.45 14.71
C GLY A 65 7.18 8.79 13.95
N LEU A 66 8.22 9.61 14.12
CA LEU A 66 8.35 10.92 13.46
C LEU A 66 9.17 10.85 12.16
N GLU A 67 9.85 9.74 11.90
CA GLU A 67 10.69 9.56 10.73
C GLU A 67 9.94 8.89 9.58
N VAL A 68 10.38 9.17 8.35
CA VAL A 68 9.92 8.47 7.15
C VAL A 68 11.13 7.76 6.56
N ARG A 69 11.03 6.44 6.47
CA ARG A 69 12.01 5.62 5.75
C ARG A 69 11.47 5.22 4.38
N SER A 70 12.36 5.14 3.42
CA SER A 70 12.09 4.66 2.07
C SER A 70 12.73 3.28 1.89
N ILE A 71 11.95 2.30 1.44
CA ILE A 71 12.43 0.96 1.16
C ILE A 71 12.22 0.71 -0.33
N GLU A 72 13.30 0.38 -1.03
CA GLU A 72 13.25 -0.03 -2.43
C GLU A 72 12.81 -1.48 -2.56
N ALA A 73 11.92 -1.74 -3.51
CA ALA A 73 11.46 -3.07 -3.87
C ALA A 73 11.45 -3.25 -5.39
N ASP A 74 11.72 -4.48 -5.82
CA ASP A 74 11.76 -4.87 -7.23
C ASP A 74 10.78 -6.01 -7.47
N LEU A 75 9.62 -5.68 -8.05
CA LEU A 75 8.56 -6.64 -8.35
C LEU A 75 9.02 -7.71 -9.36
N THR A 76 9.99 -7.40 -10.21
CA THR A 76 10.52 -8.39 -11.17
C THR A 76 11.34 -9.46 -10.44
N LYS A 77 12.16 -9.06 -9.46
CA LYS A 77 12.91 -10.02 -8.62
C LYS A 77 11.98 -10.82 -7.73
N ILE A 78 10.95 -10.20 -7.14
CA ILE A 78 9.97 -10.89 -6.30
C ILE A 78 9.22 -11.96 -7.11
N LYS A 79 8.70 -11.61 -8.30
CA LYS A 79 8.01 -12.57 -9.18
C LYS A 79 8.89 -13.75 -9.59
N ASN A 80 10.19 -13.52 -9.73
CA ASN A 80 11.17 -14.54 -10.09
C ASN A 80 11.74 -15.30 -8.87
N GLY A 81 11.24 -15.06 -7.66
CA GLY A 81 11.73 -15.69 -6.42
C GLY A 81 13.14 -15.28 -6.02
N LYS A 82 13.67 -14.18 -6.56
CA LYS A 82 15.02 -13.64 -6.29
C LYS A 82 15.05 -12.60 -5.17
N SER A 83 13.88 -12.21 -4.67
CA SER A 83 13.72 -11.26 -3.57
C SER A 83 12.45 -11.61 -2.80
N GLU A 84 12.41 -11.27 -1.51
CA GLU A 84 11.25 -11.51 -0.66
C GLU A 84 10.10 -10.54 -0.98
N ASP A 85 8.87 -11.04 -0.93
CA ASP A 85 7.68 -10.22 -1.10
C ASP A 85 7.42 -9.39 0.17
N ALA A 86 7.67 -8.09 0.09
CA ALA A 86 7.60 -7.20 1.24
C ALA A 86 6.21 -7.22 1.88
N VAL A 87 6.17 -7.51 3.19
CA VAL A 87 4.96 -7.39 4.00
C VAL A 87 4.73 -5.92 4.33
N LEU A 88 3.53 -5.46 4.01
CA LEU A 88 3.11 -4.07 4.14
C LEU A 88 2.50 -3.82 5.52
N LEU A 89 2.73 -2.62 6.02
CA LEU A 89 2.24 -2.13 7.30
C LEU A 89 1.13 -1.10 7.10
N PRO A 90 0.30 -0.85 8.12
CA PRO A 90 -0.68 0.22 8.04
C PRO A 90 -0.02 1.56 7.72
N PHE A 91 -0.68 2.32 6.86
CA PHE A 91 -0.29 3.64 6.37
C PHE A 91 0.97 3.69 5.49
N ASP A 92 1.49 2.53 5.05
CA ASP A 92 2.51 2.50 4.00
C ASP A 92 1.97 3.18 2.73
N ILE A 93 2.83 3.96 2.07
CA ILE A 93 2.57 4.56 0.76
C ILE A 93 3.47 3.86 -0.24
N ILE A 94 2.85 3.23 -1.23
CA ILE A 94 3.54 2.49 -2.28
C ILE A 94 3.50 3.29 -3.56
N GLU A 95 4.66 3.69 -4.03
CA GLU A 95 4.82 4.39 -5.29
C GLU A 95 5.50 3.48 -6.31
N VAL A 96 4.85 3.32 -7.46
CA VAL A 96 5.43 2.62 -8.61
C VAL A 96 5.94 3.67 -9.59
N ALA A 97 7.24 3.64 -9.89
CA ALA A 97 7.83 4.57 -10.85
C ALA A 97 7.32 4.28 -12.28
N SER A 98 7.32 5.30 -13.13
CA SER A 98 7.10 5.14 -14.57
C SER A 98 8.45 5.09 -15.30
N LYS A 99 8.50 4.35 -16.41
CA LYS A 99 9.68 4.26 -17.30
C LYS A 99 10.03 5.59 -17.96
N GLY A 100 9.10 6.54 -18.00
CA GLY A 100 9.29 7.89 -18.55
C GLY A 100 9.47 8.99 -17.51
N GLY A 101 9.40 8.66 -16.21
CA GLY A 101 9.65 9.60 -15.12
C GLY A 101 11.15 9.73 -14.86
N GLN A 102 11.63 10.98 -14.92
CA GLN A 102 12.99 11.41 -14.57
C GLN A 102 13.36 10.94 -13.16
#